data_AF-A0A954I8H0-F1
#
_entry.id   AF-A0A954I8H0-F1
#
_cell.length_a   1.000
_cell.length_b   1.000
_cell.length_c   1.000
_cell.angle_alpha   90.00
_cell.angle_beta   90.00
_cell.angle_gamma   90.00
#
_symmetry.space_group_name_H-M   'P 1'
#
loop_
_entity.id
_entity.type
_entity.pdbx_description
1 polymer ?
#
loop_
_entity_poly.entity_id
_entity_poly.type
_entity_poly.pdbx_seq_one_letter_code
_entity_poly.pdbx_strand_id
1 'polypeptide(L)'
;MIPELHLPWLELTILIPLLGSIALIFIRDPVRSRSVATLLCGVTLLTSVGEWLDFSPLHSFEAHDHWDLFQLFFHRYIFVVDELSAPLLPLTALIYLMTVVSTLRTKVQRFSFTMTLFSLAVVMATLSCKEPWIIVALMSLSTVPPWLEMKARGQCTRVYSIHMGLFVVMLIAGLAIVRSDASPENPSVVAGAMLTFAALLRSGIVPVHCWMTDLFEKA
;
A
#
# COMPACT_ATOMS: atom_id res chain seq x y z
N MET A 1 -25.14 8.41 -10.41
CA MET A 1 -24.74 8.64 -9.00
C MET A 1 -23.84 7.48 -8.65
N ILE A 2 -22.69 7.74 -8.04
CA ILE A 2 -21.83 6.65 -7.54
C ILE A 2 -22.52 6.12 -6.27
N PRO A 3 -22.70 4.81 -6.12
CA PRO A 3 -23.29 4.24 -4.93
C PRO A 3 -22.41 4.42 -3.70
N GLU A 4 -23.06 4.55 -2.54
CA GLU A 4 -22.40 4.78 -1.25
C GLU A 4 -22.38 3.49 -0.43
N LEU A 5 -21.28 3.25 0.30
CA LEU A 5 -21.19 2.23 1.34
C LEU A 5 -21.98 2.65 2.59
N HIS A 6 -22.50 1.70 3.36
CA HIS A 6 -23.34 2.03 4.52
C HIS A 6 -22.52 2.56 5.70
N LEU A 7 -21.24 2.19 5.78
CA LEU A 7 -20.31 2.57 6.82
C LEU A 7 -18.97 3.01 6.20
N PRO A 8 -18.14 3.79 6.93
CA PRO A 8 -16.84 4.28 6.45
C PRO A 8 -15.78 3.18 6.50
N TRP A 9 -16.01 2.10 5.76
CA TRP A 9 -15.16 0.92 5.81
C TRP A 9 -13.77 1.19 5.26
N LEU A 10 -13.63 1.99 4.20
CA LEU A 10 -12.34 2.32 3.60
C LEU A 10 -11.50 3.17 4.53
N GLU A 11 -12.09 4.23 5.08
CA GLU A 11 -11.39 5.13 5.99
C GLU A 11 -10.90 4.38 7.22
N LEU A 12 -11.75 3.52 7.81
CA LEU A 12 -11.35 2.69 8.94
C LEU A 12 -10.22 1.72 8.57
N THR A 13 -10.32 1.08 7.41
CA THR A 13 -9.34 0.10 6.94
C THR A 13 -7.95 0.72 6.70
N ILE A 14 -7.89 2.00 6.30
CA ILE A 14 -6.62 2.75 6.13
C ILE A 14 -6.14 3.37 7.45
N LEU A 15 -7.04 4.00 8.22
CA LEU A 15 -6.68 4.76 9.42
C LEU A 15 -6.28 3.87 10.59
N ILE A 16 -6.91 2.70 10.77
CA ILE A 16 -6.58 1.76 11.85
C ILE A 16 -5.10 1.34 11.83
N PRO A 17 -4.55 0.82 10.71
CA PRO A 17 -3.13 0.46 10.66
C PRO A 17 -2.22 1.70 10.70
N LEU A 18 -2.65 2.85 10.14
CA LEU A 18 -1.87 4.09 10.18
C LEU A 18 -1.72 4.63 11.61
N LEU A 19 -2.82 4.84 12.32
CA LEU A 19 -2.84 5.26 13.72
C LEU A 19 -2.18 4.21 14.61
N GLY A 20 -2.39 2.93 14.30
CA GLY A 20 -1.71 1.80 14.91
C GLY A 20 -0.19 1.90 14.83
N SER A 21 0.34 2.24 13.66
CA SER A 21 1.78 2.42 13.46
C SER A 21 2.34 3.53 14.35
N ILE A 22 1.62 4.64 14.49
CA ILE A 22 2.00 5.76 15.36
C ILE A 22 1.91 5.35 16.82
N ALA A 23 0.85 4.67 17.24
CA ALA A 23 0.68 4.18 18.61
C ALA A 23 1.82 3.23 19.03
N LEU A 24 2.28 2.36 18.12
CA LEU A 24 3.39 1.45 18.39
C LEU A 24 4.72 2.17 18.66
N ILE A 25 4.93 3.39 18.17
CA ILE A 25 6.15 4.18 18.47
C ILE A 25 6.28 4.44 19.97
N PHE A 26 5.15 4.55 20.68
CA PHE A 26 5.13 4.80 22.13
C PHE A 26 5.27 3.52 22.96
N ILE A 27 5.14 2.34 22.36
CA ILE A 27 5.24 1.05 23.05
C ILE A 27 6.68 0.54 22.97
N ARG A 28 7.40 0.61 24.09
CA ARG A 28 8.79 0.13 24.17
C ARG A 28 8.93 -1.38 24.26
N ASP A 29 7.91 -2.09 24.74
CA ASP A 29 7.95 -3.55 24.91
C ASP A 29 7.65 -4.26 23.57
N PRO A 30 8.61 -5.03 23.02
CA PRO A 30 8.42 -5.72 21.75
C PRO A 30 7.30 -6.77 21.79
N VAL A 31 7.08 -7.42 22.93
CA VAL A 31 6.05 -8.47 23.05
C VAL A 31 4.66 -7.85 23.02
N ARG A 32 4.47 -6.72 23.74
CA ARG A 32 3.24 -5.93 23.66
C ARG A 32 3.04 -5.36 22.27
N SER A 33 4.10 -4.87 21.64
CA SER A 33 4.03 -4.34 20.27
C SER A 33 3.53 -5.39 19.28
N ARG A 34 4.00 -6.63 19.39
CA ARG A 34 3.47 -7.74 18.58
C ARG A 34 1.99 -7.99 18.87
N SER A 35 1.59 -8.08 20.14
CA SER A 35 0.18 -8.34 20.50
C SER A 35 -0.76 -7.25 19.96
N VAL A 36 -0.36 -5.99 20.09
CA VAL A 36 -1.13 -4.84 19.59
C VAL A 36 -1.14 -4.84 18.06
N ALA A 37 -0.01 -5.13 17.40
CA ALA A 37 0.05 -5.24 15.94
C ALA A 37 -0.85 -6.36 15.41
N THR A 38 -0.87 -7.54 16.07
CA THR A 38 -1.77 -8.64 15.71
C THR A 38 -3.23 -8.23 15.84
N LEU A 39 -3.58 -7.56 16.94
CA LEU A 39 -4.94 -7.05 17.16
C LEU A 39 -5.34 -6.07 16.05
N LEU A 40 -4.48 -5.09 15.76
CA LEU A 40 -4.75 -4.07 14.74
C LEU A 40 -4.87 -4.68 13.34
N CYS A 41 -3.98 -5.59 12.95
CA CYS A 41 -4.10 -6.31 11.68
C CYS A 41 -5.39 -7.15 11.61
N GLY A 42 -5.79 -7.77 12.73
CA GLY A 42 -7.04 -8.51 12.82
C GLY A 42 -8.26 -7.62 12.67
N VAL A 43 -8.26 -6.44 13.29
CA VAL A 43 -9.32 -5.44 13.12
C VAL A 43 -9.36 -4.94 11.68
N THR A 44 -8.22 -4.60 11.06
CA THR A 44 -8.14 -4.20 9.64
C THR A 44 -8.66 -5.29 8.70
N LEU A 45 -8.38 -6.57 9.00
CA LEU A 45 -8.95 -7.68 8.24
C LEU A 45 -10.47 -7.71 8.38
N LEU A 46 -11.01 -7.57 9.60
CA LEU A 46 -12.46 -7.54 9.80
C LEU A 46 -13.13 -6.36 9.09
N THR A 47 -12.52 -5.17 9.09
CA THR A 47 -13.08 -4.01 8.39
C THR A 47 -13.03 -4.18 6.88
N SER A 48 -11.93 -4.70 6.31
CA SER A 48 -11.82 -4.98 4.87
C SER A 48 -12.74 -6.12 4.40
N VAL A 49 -13.02 -7.12 5.24
CA VAL A 49 -14.04 -8.14 4.95
C VAL A 49 -15.44 -7.53 5.03
N GLY A 50 -15.69 -6.66 6.02
CA GLY A 50 -16.94 -5.92 6.13
C GLY A 50 -17.22 -5.07 4.90
N GLU A 51 -16.20 -4.36 4.41
CA GLU A 51 -16.22 -3.59 3.16
C GLU A 51 -16.62 -4.46 1.96
N TRP A 52 -15.97 -5.61 1.77
CA TRP A 52 -16.27 -6.50 0.65
C TRP A 52 -17.69 -7.06 0.73
N LEU A 53 -18.14 -7.45 1.92
CA LEU A 53 -19.50 -7.94 2.14
C LEU A 53 -20.55 -6.84 1.91
N ASP A 54 -20.24 -5.59 2.23
CA ASP A 54 -21.11 -4.43 2.00
C ASP A 54 -21.13 -4.02 0.52
N PHE A 55 -19.99 -4.14 -0.18
CA PHE A 55 -19.84 -3.86 -1.61
C PHE A 55 -20.53 -4.89 -2.51
N SER A 56 -20.43 -6.19 -2.18
CA SER A 56 -20.98 -7.29 -3.00
C SER A 56 -22.46 -7.15 -3.39
N PRO A 57 -23.38 -6.67 -2.52
CA PRO A 57 -24.78 -6.49 -2.88
C PRO A 57 -25.09 -5.22 -3.69
N LEU A 58 -24.17 -4.26 -3.79
CA LEU A 58 -24.41 -2.98 -4.49
C LEU A 58 -24.42 -3.12 -6.03
N HIS A 59 -23.95 -4.26 -6.58
CA HIS A 59 -23.90 -4.56 -8.03
C HIS A 59 -23.35 -3.40 -8.89
N SER A 60 -22.39 -2.67 -8.34
CA SER A 60 -21.83 -1.46 -8.92
C SER A 60 -20.34 -1.62 -9.18
N PHE A 61 -19.86 -1.03 -10.28
CA PHE A 61 -18.44 -1.06 -10.62
C PHE A 61 -17.55 -0.30 -9.63
N GLU A 62 -18.07 0.76 -9.01
CA GLU A 62 -17.34 1.62 -8.06
C GLU A 62 -18.28 2.11 -6.95
N ALA A 63 -17.80 2.13 -5.71
CA ALA A 63 -18.51 2.72 -4.56
C ALA A 63 -17.56 3.58 -3.70
N HIS A 64 -18.11 4.62 -3.07
CA HIS A 64 -17.38 5.47 -2.12
C HIS A 64 -17.91 5.31 -0.69
N ASP A 65 -17.11 5.69 0.30
CA ASP A 65 -17.54 5.74 1.70
C ASP A 65 -18.58 6.85 1.91
N HIS A 66 -19.48 6.65 2.88
CA HIS A 66 -20.46 7.65 3.30
C HIS A 66 -19.82 8.77 4.13
N TRP A 67 -18.78 8.45 4.91
CA TRP A 67 -18.01 9.44 5.66
C TRP A 67 -16.80 9.81 4.84
N ASP A 68 -16.77 11.06 4.43
CA ASP A 68 -15.84 11.58 3.45
C ASP A 68 -14.88 12.55 4.20
N LEU A 69 -14.21 12.07 5.26
CA LEU A 69 -13.26 12.86 6.07
C LEU A 69 -12.15 13.42 5.18
N PHE A 70 -11.75 12.64 4.18
CA PHE A 70 -10.80 13.08 3.16
C PHE A 70 -11.41 14.09 2.17
N GLN A 71 -12.70 14.02 1.86
CA GLN A 71 -13.37 15.05 1.05
C GLN A 71 -13.40 16.40 1.77
N LEU A 72 -13.60 16.40 3.09
CA LEU A 72 -13.56 17.62 3.91
C LEU A 72 -12.18 18.32 3.83
N PHE A 73 -11.09 17.54 3.79
CA PHE A 73 -9.73 18.07 3.78
C PHE A 73 -9.17 18.32 2.36
N PHE A 74 -9.49 17.45 1.40
CA PHE A 74 -8.90 17.44 0.05
C PHE A 74 -9.88 17.79 -1.08
N HIS A 75 -11.17 17.97 -0.78
CA HIS A 75 -12.23 18.37 -1.73
C HIS A 75 -12.35 17.46 -2.97
N ARG A 76 -11.89 16.20 -2.89
CA ARG A 76 -11.94 15.19 -3.95
C ARG A 76 -12.16 13.80 -3.39
N TYR A 77 -12.83 12.95 -4.16
CA TYR A 77 -12.94 11.51 -3.90
C TYR A 77 -11.60 10.84 -4.22
N ILE A 78 -10.75 10.70 -3.21
CA ILE A 78 -9.42 10.12 -3.37
C ILE A 78 -9.47 8.59 -3.30
N PHE A 79 -10.34 8.06 -2.44
CA PHE A 79 -10.46 6.63 -2.18
C PHE A 79 -11.82 6.09 -2.65
N VAL A 80 -11.78 5.00 -3.42
CA VAL A 80 -12.91 4.34 -4.05
C VAL A 80 -12.64 2.84 -4.05
N VAL A 81 -13.68 2.03 -3.89
CA VAL A 81 -13.60 0.58 -4.03
C VAL A 81 -14.23 0.19 -5.35
N ASP A 82 -13.51 -0.64 -6.09
CA ASP A 82 -13.98 -1.26 -7.31
C ASP A 82 -14.06 -2.79 -7.16
N GLU A 83 -14.65 -3.45 -8.16
CA GLU A 83 -14.82 -4.91 -8.18
C GLU A 83 -13.49 -5.68 -8.07
N LEU A 84 -12.38 -5.09 -8.54
CA LEU A 84 -11.07 -5.72 -8.50
C LEU A 84 -10.40 -5.56 -7.12
N SER A 85 -10.56 -4.40 -6.50
CA SER A 85 -9.92 -4.00 -5.26
C SER A 85 -10.64 -4.57 -4.03
N ALA A 86 -11.97 -4.71 -4.11
CA ALA A 86 -12.79 -5.28 -3.04
C ALA A 86 -12.27 -6.63 -2.49
N PRO A 87 -11.89 -7.63 -3.32
CA PRO A 87 -11.27 -8.86 -2.81
C PRO A 87 -9.78 -8.72 -2.45
N LEU A 88 -9.05 -7.75 -3.02
CA LEU A 88 -7.61 -7.57 -2.78
C LEU A 88 -7.31 -6.95 -1.41
N LEU A 89 -8.19 -6.08 -0.92
CA LEU A 89 -8.08 -5.46 0.40
C LEU A 89 -8.06 -6.50 1.55
N PRO A 90 -9.04 -7.42 1.67
CA PRO A 90 -9.01 -8.45 2.71
C PRO A 90 -7.88 -9.46 2.51
N LEU A 91 -7.51 -9.78 1.26
CA LEU A 91 -6.34 -10.62 0.98
C LEU A 91 -5.04 -9.98 1.51
N THR A 92 -4.87 -8.68 1.27
CA THR A 92 -3.72 -7.91 1.76
C THR A 92 -3.69 -7.91 3.28
N ALA A 93 -4.80 -7.56 3.94
CA ALA A 93 -4.88 -7.55 5.39
C ALA A 93 -4.57 -8.94 5.99
N LEU A 94 -5.04 -10.01 5.34
CA LEU A 94 -4.74 -11.38 5.75
C LEU A 94 -3.25 -11.71 5.65
N ILE A 95 -2.57 -11.34 4.55
CA ILE A 95 -1.13 -11.56 4.37
C ILE A 95 -0.34 -10.85 5.46
N TYR A 96 -0.68 -9.60 5.78
CA TYR A 96 -0.03 -8.84 6.85
C TYR A 96 -0.30 -9.46 8.23
N LEU A 97 -1.54 -9.87 8.51
CA LEU A 97 -1.87 -10.59 9.75
C LEU A 97 -1.06 -11.88 9.88
N MET A 98 -0.98 -12.68 8.81
CA MET A 98 -0.18 -13.90 8.80
C MET A 98 1.30 -13.63 9.00
N THR A 99 1.82 -12.54 8.44
CA THR A 99 3.22 -12.10 8.66
C THR A 99 3.49 -11.81 10.14
N VAL A 100 2.60 -11.06 10.80
CA VAL A 100 2.74 -10.72 12.22
C VAL A 100 2.54 -11.94 13.14
N VAL A 101 1.57 -12.81 12.83
CA VAL A 101 1.28 -14.03 13.61
C VAL A 101 2.41 -15.05 13.49
N SER A 102 2.93 -15.26 12.28
CA SER A 102 4.03 -16.21 12.01
C SER A 102 5.39 -15.77 12.55
N THR A 103 5.55 -14.48 12.88
CA THR A 103 6.79 -13.96 13.48
C THR A 103 7.07 -14.63 14.84
N LEU A 104 8.15 -15.41 14.92
CA LEU A 104 8.54 -16.15 16.12
C LEU A 104 8.84 -15.22 17.30
N ARG A 105 8.50 -15.64 18.53
CA ARG A 105 8.76 -14.89 19.78
C ARG A 105 10.24 -14.49 19.94
N THR A 106 11.16 -15.34 19.46
CA THR A 106 12.61 -15.12 19.52
C THR A 106 13.13 -14.08 18.51
N LYS A 107 12.32 -13.71 17.51
CA LYS A 107 12.69 -12.74 16.46
C LYS A 107 11.96 -11.39 16.59
N VAL A 108 11.04 -11.26 17.55
CA VAL A 108 10.22 -10.06 17.79
C VAL A 108 11.06 -8.79 17.97
N GLN A 109 12.23 -8.88 18.59
CA GLN A 109 13.11 -7.72 18.78
C GLN A 109 13.73 -7.19 17.48
N ARG A 110 13.82 -8.01 16.44
CA ARG A 110 14.43 -7.62 15.15
C ARG A 110 13.40 -7.18 14.12
N PHE A 111 12.14 -7.58 14.30
CA PHE A 111 11.06 -7.29 13.38
C PHE A 111 10.39 -5.96 13.73
N SER A 112 10.22 -5.08 12.74
CA SER A 112 9.59 -3.77 12.94
C SER A 112 8.08 -3.83 12.72
N PHE A 113 7.32 -4.03 13.80
CA PHE A 113 5.86 -4.02 13.74
C PHE A 113 5.30 -2.64 13.33
N THR A 114 5.97 -1.55 13.71
CA THR A 114 5.62 -0.19 13.29
C THR A 114 5.66 -0.04 11.77
N MET A 115 6.78 -0.43 11.14
CA MET A 115 6.94 -0.33 9.68
C MET A 115 6.02 -1.29 8.94
N THR A 116 5.69 -2.43 9.56
CA THR A 116 4.73 -3.39 9.01
C THR A 116 3.31 -2.81 8.96
N LEU A 117 2.83 -2.21 10.07
CA LEU A 117 1.53 -1.55 10.09
C LEU A 117 1.48 -0.33 9.16
N PHE A 118 2.57 0.44 9.09
CA PHE A 118 2.67 1.55 8.15
C PHE A 118 2.59 1.07 6.70
N SER A 119 3.30 -0.02 6.37
CA SER A 119 3.25 -0.63 5.04
C SER A 119 1.85 -1.15 4.71
N LEU A 120 1.16 -1.77 5.67
CA LEU A 120 -0.24 -2.18 5.52
C LEU A 120 -1.11 -0.97 5.16
N ALA A 121 -1.02 0.12 5.93
CA ALA A 121 -1.80 1.34 5.65
C ALA A 121 -1.53 1.91 4.25
N VAL A 122 -0.25 1.97 3.83
CA VAL A 122 0.11 2.45 2.49
C VAL A 122 -0.44 1.53 1.39
N VAL A 123 -0.40 0.21 1.56
CA VAL A 123 -0.94 -0.72 0.56
C VAL A 123 -2.47 -0.63 0.49
N MET A 124 -3.17 -0.59 1.63
CA MET A 124 -4.63 -0.39 1.64
C MET A 124 -4.99 0.91 0.93
N ALA A 125 -4.30 2.01 1.25
CA ALA A 125 -4.51 3.29 0.58
C ALA A 125 -4.20 3.22 -0.92
N THR A 126 -3.17 2.48 -1.34
CA THR A 126 -2.80 2.34 -2.76
C THR A 126 -3.87 1.59 -3.53
N LEU A 127 -4.38 0.49 -2.97
CA LEU A 127 -5.42 -0.34 -3.60
C LEU A 127 -6.76 0.40 -3.70
N SER A 128 -7.06 1.27 -2.75
CA SER A 128 -8.30 2.05 -2.77
C SER A 128 -8.16 3.40 -3.49
N CYS A 129 -6.97 3.81 -3.98
CA CYS A 129 -6.79 5.15 -4.54
C CYS A 129 -7.10 5.22 -6.04
N LYS A 130 -7.86 6.25 -6.45
CA LYS A 130 -8.20 6.51 -7.85
C LYS A 130 -7.37 7.62 -8.51
N GLU A 131 -6.86 8.58 -7.73
CA GLU A 131 -6.14 9.74 -8.27
C GLU A 131 -4.69 9.37 -8.67
N PRO A 132 -4.29 9.50 -9.95
CA PRO A 132 -3.01 8.98 -10.45
C PRO A 132 -1.78 9.49 -9.69
N TRP A 133 -1.74 10.78 -9.37
CA TRP A 133 -0.60 11.38 -8.66
C TRP A 133 -0.46 10.87 -7.22
N ILE A 134 -1.59 10.60 -6.57
CA ILE A 134 -1.60 10.04 -5.21
C ILE A 134 -1.16 8.59 -5.25
N ILE A 135 -1.58 7.80 -6.25
CA ILE A 135 -1.07 6.44 -6.49
C ILE A 135 0.45 6.47 -6.65
N VAL A 136 1.01 7.36 -7.48
CA VAL A 136 2.48 7.48 -7.64
C VAL A 136 3.15 7.81 -6.32
N ALA A 137 2.60 8.74 -5.54
CA ALA A 137 3.14 9.13 -4.25
C ALA A 137 3.13 7.96 -3.25
N LEU A 138 2.01 7.22 -3.16
CA LEU A 138 1.87 6.06 -2.28
C LEU A 138 2.77 4.89 -2.71
N MET A 139 2.85 4.61 -4.02
CA MET A 139 3.75 3.58 -4.55
C MET A 139 5.23 3.94 -4.30
N SER A 140 5.59 5.20 -4.42
CA SER A 140 6.93 5.69 -4.07
C SER A 140 7.19 5.56 -2.57
N LEU A 141 6.21 5.94 -1.73
CA LEU A 141 6.28 5.80 -0.29
C LEU A 141 6.41 4.34 0.17
N SER A 142 5.81 3.39 -0.56
CA SER A 142 5.91 1.94 -0.28
C SER A 142 7.34 1.39 -0.39
N THR A 143 8.26 2.12 -1.03
CA THR A 143 9.67 1.72 -1.14
C THR A 143 10.50 2.07 0.10
N VAL A 144 9.96 2.92 0.98
CA VAL A 144 10.67 3.42 2.17
C VAL A 144 10.80 2.35 3.28
N PRO A 145 9.75 1.60 3.65
CA PRO A 145 9.87 0.64 4.76
C PRO A 145 10.93 -0.44 4.57
N PRO A 146 11.03 -1.14 3.40
CA PRO A 146 12.10 -2.12 3.18
C PRO A 146 13.49 -1.47 3.16
N TRP A 147 13.60 -0.25 2.65
CA TRP A 147 14.86 0.51 2.67
C TRP A 147 15.33 0.80 4.09
N LEU A 148 14.42 1.25 4.96
CA LEU A 148 14.72 1.51 6.37
C LEU A 148 15.09 0.24 7.11
N GLU A 149 14.43 -0.88 6.82
CA GLU A 149 14.72 -2.17 7.44
C GLU A 149 16.13 -2.67 7.11
N MET A 150 16.53 -2.65 5.84
CA MET A 150 17.89 -3.02 5.44
C MET A 150 18.94 -2.10 6.07
N LYS A 151 18.67 -0.78 6.11
CA LYS A 151 19.57 0.20 6.72
C LYS A 151 19.72 -0.02 8.23
N ALA A 152 18.61 -0.29 8.93
CA ALA A 152 18.62 -0.59 10.36
C ALA A 152 19.42 -1.87 10.69
N ARG A 153 19.51 -2.81 9.73
CA ARG A 153 20.29 -4.05 9.84
C ARG A 153 21.75 -3.91 9.40
N GLY A 154 22.18 -2.71 9.00
CA GLY A 154 23.56 -2.45 8.55
C GLY A 154 23.91 -3.10 7.20
N GLN A 155 22.90 -3.47 6.40
CA GLN A 155 23.10 -4.12 5.11
C GLN A 155 23.29 -3.10 3.98
N CYS A 156 23.98 -3.50 2.91
CA CYS A 156 24.18 -2.65 1.74
C CYS A 156 22.85 -2.48 0.97
N THR A 157 22.33 -1.25 0.92
CA THR A 157 21.06 -0.89 0.26
C THR A 157 21.21 -0.50 -1.21
N ARG A 158 22.43 -0.54 -1.76
CA ARG A 158 22.76 0.06 -3.06
C ARG A 158 21.92 -0.49 -4.22
N VAL A 159 21.83 -1.82 -4.32
CA VAL A 159 21.09 -2.49 -5.41
C VAL A 159 19.62 -2.09 -5.35
N TYR A 160 19.01 -2.19 -4.16
CA TYR A 160 17.63 -1.78 -3.93
C TYR A 160 17.39 -0.31 -4.25
N SER A 161 18.24 0.60 -3.78
CA SER A 161 18.09 2.04 -4.02
C SER A 161 18.20 2.41 -5.51
N ILE A 162 19.05 1.74 -6.28
CA ILE A 162 19.14 1.98 -7.72
C ILE A 162 17.86 1.52 -8.43
N HIS A 163 17.38 0.32 -8.14
CA HIS A 163 16.18 -0.23 -8.80
C HIS A 163 14.91 0.53 -8.38
N MET A 164 14.72 0.78 -7.08
CA MET A 164 13.55 1.52 -6.61
C MET A 164 13.61 3.00 -6.97
N GLY A 165 14.81 3.60 -7.03
CA GLY A 165 14.98 4.96 -7.54
C GLY A 165 14.59 5.07 -9.02
N LEU A 166 15.05 4.13 -9.86
CA LEU A 166 14.67 4.06 -11.26
C LEU A 166 13.16 3.83 -11.44
N PHE A 167 12.56 2.96 -10.63
CA PHE A 167 11.12 2.74 -10.58
C PHE A 167 10.36 4.05 -10.33
N VAL A 168 10.72 4.79 -9.28
CA VAL A 168 10.06 6.06 -8.93
C VAL A 168 10.23 7.10 -10.05
N VAL A 169 11.43 7.22 -10.62
CA VAL A 169 11.70 8.16 -11.73
C VAL A 169 10.85 7.83 -12.95
N MET A 170 10.78 6.56 -13.34
CA MET A 170 9.97 6.12 -14.48
C MET A 170 8.47 6.34 -14.25
N LEU A 171 7.99 6.15 -13.02
CA LEU A 171 6.59 6.36 -12.65
C LEU A 171 6.20 7.84 -12.73
N ILE A 172 7.01 8.72 -12.13
CA ILE A 172 6.79 10.18 -12.15
C ILE A 172 6.87 10.72 -13.57
N ALA A 173 7.91 10.34 -14.33
CA ALA A 173 8.10 10.81 -15.70
C ALA A 173 7.01 10.28 -16.63
N GLY A 174 6.64 9.00 -16.52
CA GLY A 174 5.53 8.41 -17.27
C GLY A 174 4.22 9.16 -17.03
N LEU A 175 3.87 9.41 -15.76
CA LEU A 175 2.65 10.15 -15.43
C LEU A 175 2.70 11.61 -15.87
N ALA A 176 3.86 12.27 -15.77
CA ALA A 176 4.03 13.65 -16.22
C ALA A 176 3.75 13.78 -17.72
N ILE A 177 4.23 12.83 -18.54
CA ILE A 177 3.99 12.79 -19.99
C ILE A 177 2.52 12.51 -20.29
N VAL A 178 1.89 11.55 -19.61
CA VAL A 178 0.43 11.29 -19.77
C VAL A 178 -0.38 12.57 -19.50
N ARG A 179 0.02 13.35 -18.49
CA ARG A 179 -0.69 14.56 -18.11
C ARG A 179 -0.44 15.75 -19.04
N SER A 180 0.74 15.84 -19.66
CA SER A 180 1.04 16.89 -20.65
C SER A 180 0.40 16.61 -22.00
N ASP A 181 0.38 15.35 -22.43
CA ASP A 181 -0.27 14.90 -23.68
C ASP A 181 -1.75 14.56 -23.43
N ALA A 182 -2.51 15.53 -22.92
CA ALA A 182 -3.91 15.38 -22.50
C ALA A 182 -4.91 15.12 -23.65
N SER A 183 -4.47 14.71 -24.84
CA SER A 183 -5.32 14.40 -25.98
C SER A 183 -5.66 12.90 -26.01
N PRO A 184 -6.93 12.51 -25.75
CA PRO A 184 -7.35 11.10 -25.76
C PRO A 184 -7.22 10.43 -27.14
N GLU A 185 -7.05 11.21 -28.20
CA GLU A 185 -6.96 10.72 -29.58
C GLU A 185 -5.59 10.11 -29.93
N ASN A 186 -4.53 10.43 -29.17
CA ASN A 186 -3.18 9.92 -29.41
C ASN A 186 -2.47 9.58 -28.09
N PRO A 187 -2.75 8.42 -27.48
CA PRO A 187 -2.06 8.00 -26.26
C PRO A 187 -0.55 7.88 -26.51
N SER A 188 0.25 8.55 -25.68
CA SER A 188 1.71 8.53 -25.79
C SER A 188 2.25 7.14 -25.50
N VAL A 189 2.72 6.44 -26.55
CA VAL A 189 3.36 5.12 -26.44
C VAL A 189 4.56 5.18 -25.49
N VAL A 190 5.28 6.30 -25.47
CA VAL A 190 6.42 6.52 -24.57
C VAL A 190 5.97 6.52 -23.11
N ALA A 191 4.90 7.23 -22.79
CA ALA A 191 4.37 7.29 -21.43
C ALA A 191 3.88 5.91 -20.96
N GLY A 192 3.16 5.18 -21.83
CA GLY A 192 2.76 3.81 -21.59
C GLY A 192 3.97 2.90 -21.33
N ALA A 193 4.99 2.95 -22.19
CA ALA A 193 6.21 2.15 -22.05
C ALA A 193 6.95 2.45 -20.73
N MET A 194 7.05 3.71 -20.30
CA MET A 194 7.68 4.09 -19.03
C MET A 194 6.92 3.54 -17.82
N LEU A 195 5.59 3.65 -17.81
CA LEU A 195 4.74 3.13 -16.74
C LEU A 195 4.78 1.59 -16.70
N THR A 196 4.72 0.93 -17.86
CA THR A 196 4.87 -0.52 -17.95
C THR A 196 6.24 -0.95 -17.45
N PHE A 197 7.32 -0.28 -17.88
CA PHE A 197 8.67 -0.61 -17.41
C PHE A 197 8.82 -0.43 -15.89
N ALA A 198 8.22 0.61 -15.32
CA ALA A 198 8.16 0.78 -13.87
C ALA A 198 7.45 -0.41 -13.18
N ALA A 199 6.31 -0.86 -13.71
CA ALA A 199 5.60 -2.02 -13.19
C ALA A 199 6.42 -3.32 -13.30
N LEU A 200 7.11 -3.55 -14.42
CA LEU A 200 8.00 -4.70 -14.63
C LEU A 200 9.19 -4.70 -13.65
N LEU A 201 9.76 -3.52 -13.40
CA LEU A 201 10.85 -3.33 -12.45
C LEU A 201 10.40 -3.64 -11.01
N ARG A 202 9.23 -3.14 -10.61
CA ARG A 202 8.63 -3.34 -9.27
C ARG A 202 8.19 -4.78 -9.01
N SER A 203 7.77 -5.49 -10.05
CA SER A 203 7.37 -6.91 -9.98
C SER A 203 8.56 -7.87 -10.02
N GLY A 204 9.77 -7.39 -10.35
CA GLY A 204 10.96 -8.22 -10.41
C GLY A 204 10.94 -9.21 -11.57
N ILE A 205 10.54 -8.76 -12.76
CA ILE A 205 10.52 -9.58 -13.98
C ILE A 205 11.93 -9.66 -14.59
N VAL A 206 12.27 -10.78 -15.25
CA VAL A 206 13.55 -10.96 -15.97
C VAL A 206 13.70 -9.84 -17.02
N PRO A 207 14.85 -9.14 -17.09
CA PRO A 207 16.13 -9.38 -16.40
C PRO A 207 16.34 -8.58 -15.09
N VAL A 208 15.39 -7.74 -14.67
CA VAL A 208 15.55 -6.75 -13.59
C VAL A 208 15.14 -7.26 -12.20
N HIS A 209 15.25 -8.57 -11.96
CA HIS A 209 14.80 -9.25 -10.73
C HIS A 209 15.84 -9.30 -9.61
N CYS A 210 17.09 -8.92 -9.89
CA CYS A 210 18.23 -9.09 -8.96
C CYS A 210 18.06 -8.34 -7.62
N TRP A 211 17.29 -7.24 -7.60
CA TRP A 211 17.02 -6.52 -6.34
C TRP A 211 16.15 -7.33 -5.38
N MET A 212 15.31 -8.24 -5.88
CA MET A 212 14.40 -9.04 -5.08
C MET A 212 15.15 -10.15 -4.33
N THR A 213 16.08 -10.82 -5.01
CA THR A 213 16.97 -11.81 -4.37
C THR A 213 17.87 -11.14 -3.33
N ASP A 214 18.46 -9.98 -3.67
CA ASP A 214 19.29 -9.20 -2.75
C ASP A 214 18.50 -8.74 -1.51
N LEU A 215 17.24 -8.32 -1.70
CA LEU A 215 16.36 -7.92 -0.60
C LEU A 215 16.04 -9.12 0.32
N PHE A 216 15.65 -10.27 -0.23
CA PHE A 216 15.29 -11.44 0.59
C PHE A 216 16.47 -12.08 1.32
N GLU A 217 17.69 -11.93 0.81
CA GLU A 217 18.89 -12.38 1.53
C GLU A 217 19.27 -11.45 2.70
N LYS A 218 18.94 -10.16 2.60
CA LYS A 218 19.36 -9.11 3.55
C LYS A 218 18.27 -8.71 4.57
N ALA A 219 16.99 -8.89 4.25
CA ALA A 219 15.83 -8.61 5.09
C ALA A 219 15.34 -9.86 5.85
#